data_AF-A0A968TSY8-F1
#
_entry.id   AF-A0A968TSY8-F1
#
_cell.length_a   1.000
_cell.length_b   1.000
_cell.length_c   1.000
_cell.angle_alpha   90.00
_cell.angle_beta   90.00
_cell.angle_gamma   90.00
#
_symmetry.space_group_name_H-M   'P 1'
#
loop_
_entity.id
_entity.type
_entity.pdbx_description
1 polymer ?
#
loop_
_entity_poly.entity_id
_entity_poly.type
_entity_poly.pdbx_seq_one_letter_code
_entity_poly.pdbx_strand_id
1 'polypeptide(L)'
;MDRLLGEEHRKGVLYILTTGGGVRRPQDVLSMEEHYGWPRNHREGYPDLVGPEVGLGRDADEFNALHQNIQVVLVNQFGWSQSLIGKRLPAKMDISDLRRGTDVEFGMATYEPFGISPLEPLSCGAICVVSNVCGCKGFVDHVTGNKGTPNVVIADFTRLDHDKALDEIKAMSQLERDNLEWKVSADVARQIVQRLARSDAQLQELIDTGKKLVSRMGWDQVLEEGMIPMLQRIRAMPSNGG
;
A
#
# COMPACT_ATOMS: atom_id res chain seq x y z
N MET A 1 -0.41 -11.11 -11.48
CA MET A 1 -0.95 -9.85 -12.07
C MET A 1 -0.33 -9.56 -13.43
N ASP A 2 1.00 -9.68 -13.59
CA ASP A 2 1.71 -9.45 -14.87
C ASP A 2 1.04 -10.11 -16.09
N ARG A 3 0.84 -11.43 -16.04
CA ARG A 3 0.14 -12.18 -17.10
C ARG A 3 -1.25 -11.62 -17.41
N LEU A 4 -2.05 -11.31 -16.39
CA LEU A 4 -3.41 -10.80 -16.55
C LEU A 4 -3.43 -9.44 -17.25
N LEU A 5 -2.48 -8.55 -16.93
CA LEU A 5 -2.34 -7.29 -17.64
C LEU A 5 -1.86 -7.50 -19.08
N GLY A 6 -0.97 -8.47 -19.30
CA GLY A 6 -0.52 -8.85 -20.64
C GLY A 6 -1.66 -9.35 -21.55
N GLU A 7 -2.57 -10.16 -21.01
CA GLU A 7 -3.78 -10.64 -21.70
C GLU A 7 -4.72 -9.50 -22.13
N GLU A 8 -4.68 -8.37 -21.42
CA GLU A 8 -5.43 -7.15 -21.75
C GLU A 8 -4.61 -6.10 -22.53
N HIS A 9 -3.38 -6.42 -22.93
CA HIS A 9 -2.44 -5.47 -23.55
C HIS A 9 -2.16 -4.21 -22.71
N ARG A 10 -2.15 -4.34 -21.38
CA ARG A 10 -1.85 -3.27 -20.44
C ARG A 10 -0.47 -3.44 -19.82
N LYS A 11 0.10 -2.31 -19.40
CA LYS A 11 1.37 -2.25 -18.65
C LYS A 11 1.12 -1.61 -17.28
N GLY A 12 1.99 -1.91 -16.33
CA GLY A 12 1.98 -1.33 -14.99
C GLY A 12 3.38 -1.04 -14.49
N VAL A 13 3.46 -0.13 -13.54
CA VAL A 13 4.68 0.14 -12.77
C VAL A 13 4.34 0.06 -11.28
N LEU A 14 5.14 -0.67 -10.53
CA LEU A 14 5.07 -0.74 -9.07
C LEU A 14 6.19 0.12 -8.51
N TYR A 15 5.82 1.18 -7.80
CA TYR A 15 6.77 1.96 -7.02
C TYR A 15 6.83 1.39 -5.60
N ILE A 16 8.04 1.06 -5.14
CA ILE A 16 8.28 0.64 -3.76
C ILE A 16 9.09 1.72 -3.08
N LEU A 17 8.51 2.35 -2.05
CA LEU A 17 9.21 3.36 -1.24
C LEU A 17 9.75 2.69 0.03
N THR A 18 11.04 2.86 0.30
CA THR A 18 11.68 2.37 1.54
C THR A 18 12.61 3.42 2.14
N THR A 19 12.96 3.29 3.42
CA THR A 19 13.79 4.28 4.13
C THR A 19 14.89 3.65 4.98
N GLY A 20 15.30 2.41 4.66
CA GLY A 20 16.28 1.67 5.45
C GLY A 20 17.61 2.42 5.64
N GLY A 21 18.05 3.18 4.64
CA GLY A 21 19.26 4.00 4.64
C GLY A 21 19.07 5.49 5.00
N GLY A 22 17.85 5.92 5.35
CA GLY A 22 17.51 7.33 5.61
C GLY A 22 17.34 8.18 4.34
N VAL A 23 17.25 9.50 4.49
CA VAL A 23 17.10 10.43 3.34
C VAL A 23 18.49 10.77 2.79
N ARG A 24 18.68 10.59 1.47
CA ARG A 24 19.97 10.88 0.82
C ARG A 24 20.13 12.38 0.62
N ARG A 25 21.38 12.83 0.55
CA ARG A 25 21.65 14.23 0.25
C ARG A 25 21.28 14.52 -1.21
N PRO A 26 20.74 15.71 -1.54
CA PRO A 26 20.37 16.03 -2.92
C PRO A 26 21.51 15.85 -3.93
N GLN A 27 22.76 16.14 -3.55
CA GLN A 27 23.92 15.91 -4.42
C GLN A 27 24.20 14.43 -4.68
N ASP A 28 23.92 13.57 -3.70
CA ASP A 28 24.09 12.12 -3.85
C ASP A 28 23.03 11.62 -4.83
N VAL A 29 21.77 12.02 -4.66
CA VAL A 29 20.66 11.72 -5.59
C VAL A 29 21.01 12.10 -7.03
N LEU A 30 21.49 13.32 -7.26
CA LEU A 30 21.89 13.78 -8.60
C LEU A 30 23.05 12.96 -9.17
N SER A 31 24.04 12.64 -8.33
CA SER A 31 25.17 11.79 -8.74
C SER A 31 24.69 10.39 -9.13
N MET A 32 23.81 9.77 -8.34
CA MET A 32 23.23 8.45 -8.64
C MET A 32 22.41 8.46 -9.94
N GLU A 33 21.59 9.50 -10.12
CA GLU A 33 20.77 9.69 -11.32
C GLU A 33 21.62 9.81 -12.59
N GLU A 34 22.72 10.56 -12.51
CA GLU A 34 23.65 10.84 -13.60
C GLU A 34 24.51 9.62 -13.95
N HIS A 35 25.12 8.97 -12.96
CA HIS A 35 26.12 7.93 -13.19
C HIS A 35 25.52 6.57 -13.58
N TYR A 36 24.32 6.26 -13.12
CA TYR A 36 23.72 4.96 -13.41
C TYR A 36 22.19 4.96 -13.53
N GLY A 37 21.54 6.12 -13.51
CA GLY A 37 20.12 6.18 -13.84
C GLY A 37 19.17 5.84 -12.69
N TRP A 38 19.60 6.03 -11.44
CA TRP A 38 18.72 5.93 -10.27
C TRP A 38 17.45 6.81 -10.45
N PRO A 39 16.26 6.39 -9.97
CA PRO A 39 15.95 5.16 -9.21
C PRO A 39 15.63 3.93 -10.08
N ARG A 40 15.87 3.98 -11.41
CA ARG A 40 15.57 2.81 -12.26
C ARG A 40 16.62 1.70 -12.10
N ASN A 41 17.87 2.07 -11.83
CA ASN A 41 18.95 1.13 -11.60
C ASN A 41 19.60 1.46 -10.26
N HIS A 42 20.13 0.42 -9.61
CA HIS A 42 20.77 0.55 -8.31
C HIS A 42 22.20 0.01 -8.30
N ARG A 43 22.96 0.39 -7.29
CA ARG A 43 24.27 -0.17 -6.94
C ARG A 43 24.32 -0.50 -5.45
N GLU A 44 24.96 -1.61 -5.11
CA GLU A 44 25.22 -1.95 -3.72
C GLU A 44 26.27 -1.01 -3.11
N GLY A 45 25.97 -0.49 -1.92
CA GLY A 45 26.83 0.41 -1.18
C GLY A 45 26.26 1.83 -1.06
N TYR A 46 26.72 2.55 -0.03
CA TYR A 46 26.35 3.95 0.20
C TYR A 46 26.80 4.82 -0.99
N PRO A 47 25.97 5.76 -1.48
CA PRO A 47 24.71 6.26 -0.89
C PRO A 47 23.43 5.51 -1.29
N ASP A 48 23.51 4.46 -2.10
CA ASP A 48 22.34 3.77 -2.66
C ASP A 48 21.87 2.63 -1.77
N LEU A 49 22.06 1.36 -2.16
CA LEU A 49 21.50 0.24 -1.41
C LEU A 49 22.37 -0.08 -0.19
N VAL A 50 21.78 0.08 0.99
CA VAL A 50 22.42 -0.24 2.27
C VAL A 50 21.50 -1.08 3.17
N GLY A 51 22.09 -1.99 3.94
CA GLY A 51 21.36 -2.84 4.89
C GLY A 51 20.23 -3.63 4.23
N PRO A 52 18.97 -3.51 4.71
CA PRO A 52 17.85 -4.31 4.19
C PRO A 52 17.45 -3.94 2.75
N GLU A 53 17.85 -2.78 2.24
CA GLU A 53 17.52 -2.36 0.88
C GLU A 53 18.23 -3.17 -0.20
N VAL A 54 19.38 -3.80 0.13
CA VAL A 54 20.13 -4.64 -0.82
C VAL A 54 19.29 -5.83 -1.28
N GLY A 55 18.56 -6.48 -0.37
CA GLY A 55 17.65 -7.58 -0.71
C GLY A 55 16.54 -7.11 -1.64
N LEU A 56 15.86 -6.02 -1.27
CA LEU A 56 14.78 -5.44 -2.08
C LEU A 56 15.25 -5.03 -3.49
N GLY A 57 16.46 -4.48 -3.61
CA GLY A 57 17.04 -4.13 -4.91
C GLY A 57 17.24 -5.36 -5.80
N ARG A 58 17.80 -6.44 -5.24
CA ARG A 58 17.98 -7.72 -5.96
C ARG A 58 16.63 -8.34 -6.36
N ASP A 59 15.65 -8.32 -5.46
CA ASP A 59 14.31 -8.84 -5.73
C ASP A 59 13.63 -8.04 -6.86
N ALA A 60 13.78 -6.71 -6.87
CA ALA A 60 13.26 -5.85 -7.93
C ALA A 60 13.95 -6.10 -9.28
N ASP A 61 15.27 -6.30 -9.29
CA ASP A 61 16.04 -6.62 -10.49
C ASP A 61 15.63 -7.99 -11.05
N GLU A 62 15.53 -9.01 -10.20
CA GLU A 62 15.07 -10.35 -10.60
C GLU A 62 13.63 -10.29 -11.12
N PHE A 63 12.74 -9.59 -10.43
CA PHE A 63 11.36 -9.40 -10.89
C PHE A 63 11.33 -8.76 -12.28
N ASN A 64 12.06 -7.67 -12.48
CA ASN A 64 12.11 -6.95 -13.76
C ASN A 64 12.71 -7.77 -14.90
N ALA A 65 13.64 -8.67 -14.60
CA ALA A 65 14.22 -9.58 -15.59
C ALA A 65 13.24 -10.67 -16.05
N LEU A 66 12.33 -11.08 -15.17
CA LEU A 66 11.39 -12.19 -15.41
C LEU A 66 9.99 -11.74 -15.88
N HIS A 67 9.63 -10.48 -15.68
CA HIS A 67 8.29 -9.96 -15.96
C HIS A 67 8.31 -8.91 -17.07
N GLN A 68 7.28 -8.90 -17.93
CA GLN A 68 7.24 -8.06 -19.13
C GLN A 68 6.18 -6.95 -19.09
N ASN A 69 5.13 -7.12 -18.29
CA ASN A 69 3.97 -6.23 -18.25
C ASN A 69 3.97 -5.32 -17.03
N ILE A 70 4.60 -5.75 -15.95
CA ILE A 70 4.83 -4.95 -14.75
C ILE A 70 6.32 -4.78 -14.56
N GLN A 71 6.73 -3.57 -14.19
CA GLN A 71 8.09 -3.27 -13.77
C GLN A 71 8.08 -2.65 -12.38
N VAL A 72 9.07 -2.98 -11.57
CA VAL A 72 9.30 -2.42 -10.24
C VAL A 72 10.32 -1.29 -10.35
N VAL A 73 10.02 -0.18 -9.69
CA VAL A 73 10.96 0.92 -9.44
C VAL A 73 11.10 1.07 -7.93
N LEU A 74 12.29 0.75 -7.43
CA LEU A 74 12.60 0.89 -6.02
C LEU A 74 13.07 2.33 -5.76
N VAL A 75 12.28 3.09 -5.02
CA VAL A 75 12.67 4.42 -4.55
C VAL A 75 13.08 4.26 -3.10
N ASN A 76 14.37 4.02 -2.88
CA ASN A 76 14.90 3.68 -1.56
C ASN A 76 15.02 4.88 -0.60
N GLN A 77 14.12 5.85 -0.67
CA GLN A 77 13.99 6.92 0.33
C GLN A 77 12.57 7.48 0.39
N PHE A 78 12.23 8.18 1.48
CA PHE A 78 10.92 8.78 1.67
C PHE A 78 10.79 10.15 1.00
N GLY A 79 9.61 10.38 0.43
CA GLY A 79 9.18 11.65 -0.13
C GLY A 79 9.31 11.73 -1.64
N TRP A 80 8.58 12.70 -2.21
CA TRP A 80 8.41 12.83 -3.66
C TRP A 80 8.63 14.29 -4.06
N SER A 81 9.83 14.59 -4.56
CA SER A 81 10.22 15.91 -5.09
C SER A 81 11.53 15.77 -5.87
N GLN A 82 11.89 16.74 -6.73
CA GLN A 82 13.14 16.67 -7.48
C GLN A 82 14.39 16.57 -6.59
N SER A 83 14.41 17.24 -5.43
CA SER A 83 15.53 17.17 -4.49
C SER A 83 15.69 15.79 -3.85
N LEU A 84 14.63 14.99 -3.86
CA LEU A 84 14.60 13.65 -3.32
C LEU A 84 14.84 12.63 -4.45
N ILE A 85 14.10 12.70 -5.56
CA ILE A 85 14.08 11.61 -6.55
C ILE A 85 14.77 11.93 -7.89
N GLY A 86 15.44 13.08 -7.99
CA GLY A 86 16.23 13.46 -9.16
C GLY A 86 15.50 14.38 -10.15
N LYS A 87 16.23 14.85 -11.16
CA LYS A 87 15.77 15.83 -12.17
C LYS A 87 14.81 15.25 -13.20
N ARG A 88 14.73 13.92 -13.35
CA ARG A 88 13.74 13.25 -14.21
C ARG A 88 12.31 13.46 -13.73
N LEU A 89 12.11 13.73 -12.43
CA LEU A 89 10.82 14.15 -11.92
C LEU A 89 10.50 15.58 -12.37
N PRO A 90 9.27 15.92 -12.81
CA PRO A 90 8.89 17.31 -13.05
C PRO A 90 9.05 18.18 -11.78
N ALA A 91 9.54 19.42 -11.96
CA ALA A 91 9.92 20.31 -10.85
C ALA A 91 8.80 20.65 -9.85
N LYS A 92 7.54 20.56 -10.28
CA LYS A 92 6.37 20.85 -9.45
C LYS A 92 5.66 19.61 -8.92
N MET A 93 6.13 18.40 -9.28
CA MET A 93 5.47 17.17 -8.87
C MET A 93 5.75 16.89 -7.41
N ASP A 94 4.70 16.58 -6.65
CA ASP A 94 4.78 16.20 -5.24
C ASP A 94 4.11 14.84 -4.96
N ILE A 95 4.04 14.45 -3.68
CA ILE A 95 3.44 13.18 -3.26
C ILE A 95 1.94 13.10 -3.58
N SER A 96 1.26 14.24 -3.63
CA SER A 96 -0.16 14.30 -3.98
C SER A 96 -0.36 13.96 -5.45
N ASP A 97 0.56 14.37 -6.31
CA ASP A 97 0.52 14.02 -7.74
C ASP A 97 0.79 12.53 -7.97
N LEU A 98 1.71 11.94 -7.19
CA LEU A 98 1.88 10.48 -7.21
C LEU A 98 0.56 9.79 -6.83
N ARG A 99 -0.07 10.18 -5.72
CA ARG A 99 -1.35 9.61 -5.27
C ARG A 99 -2.48 9.78 -6.28
N ARG A 100 -2.51 10.89 -7.03
CA ARG A 100 -3.48 11.12 -8.12
C ARG A 100 -3.25 10.19 -9.31
N GLY A 101 -2.00 9.82 -9.56
CA GLY A 101 -1.62 8.87 -10.61
C GLY A 101 -1.66 7.41 -10.17
N THR A 102 -1.93 7.12 -8.90
CA THR A 102 -1.97 5.75 -8.37
C THR A 102 -3.28 5.06 -8.74
N ASP A 103 -3.17 3.97 -9.49
CA ASP A 103 -4.30 3.05 -9.74
C ASP A 103 -4.55 2.10 -8.55
N VAL A 104 -3.47 1.66 -7.90
CA VAL A 104 -3.48 0.65 -6.83
C VAL A 104 -2.44 1.00 -5.76
N GLU A 105 -2.84 1.00 -4.50
CA GLU A 105 -1.98 1.22 -3.33
C GLU A 105 -1.95 -0.04 -2.46
N PHE A 106 -0.77 -0.44 -1.97
CA PHE A 106 -0.61 -1.67 -1.19
C PHE A 106 -0.23 -1.37 0.27
N GLY A 107 -1.12 -1.71 1.20
CA GLY A 107 -0.92 -1.72 2.65
C GLY A 107 -0.82 -3.15 3.19
N MET A 108 0.31 -3.81 2.95
CA MET A 108 0.51 -5.23 3.24
C MET A 108 1.23 -5.49 4.57
N ALA A 109 0.93 -4.67 5.58
CA ALA A 109 1.54 -4.82 6.89
C ALA A 109 1.14 -6.15 7.55
N THR A 110 2.11 -6.80 8.20
CA THR A 110 1.90 -8.00 9.03
C THR A 110 1.33 -7.65 10.41
N TYR A 111 1.48 -6.40 10.82
CA TYR A 111 0.79 -5.80 11.98
C TYR A 111 0.86 -4.28 11.86
N GLU A 112 -0.30 -3.63 11.88
CA GLU A 112 -0.38 -2.17 11.83
C GLU A 112 -1.64 -1.70 12.56
N PRO A 113 -1.55 -1.05 13.73
CA PRO A 113 -2.72 -0.81 14.58
C PRO A 113 -3.69 0.24 14.03
N PHE A 114 -3.22 1.18 13.20
CA PHE A 114 -4.03 2.27 12.63
C PHE A 114 -3.77 2.42 11.14
N GLY A 115 -2.61 2.99 10.80
CA GLY A 115 -2.01 2.86 9.48
C GLY A 115 -2.83 3.35 8.31
N ILE A 116 -3.26 4.61 8.28
CA ILE A 116 -4.15 5.11 7.21
C ILE A 116 -3.45 5.40 5.88
N SER A 117 -2.11 5.31 5.81
CA SER A 117 -1.36 5.65 4.59
C SER A 117 -1.82 4.88 3.34
N PRO A 118 -2.18 3.58 3.41
CA PRO A 118 -2.68 2.87 2.25
C PRO A 118 -4.02 3.39 1.72
N LEU A 119 -4.76 4.19 2.50
CA LEU A 119 -6.04 4.79 2.10
C LEU A 119 -5.90 6.22 1.56
N GLU A 120 -4.70 6.81 1.60
CA GLU A 120 -4.48 8.19 1.17
C GLU A 120 -4.83 8.48 -0.30
N PRO A 121 -4.63 7.56 -1.28
CA PRO A 121 -5.02 7.80 -2.66
C PRO A 121 -6.49 7.46 -2.95
N LEU A 122 -7.27 7.02 -1.94
CA LEU A 122 -8.64 6.55 -2.12
C LEU A 122 -9.57 7.64 -2.71
N SER A 123 -9.39 8.90 -2.30
CA SER A 123 -10.14 10.04 -2.86
C SER A 123 -9.76 10.40 -4.31
N CYS A 124 -8.65 9.85 -4.81
CA CYS A 124 -8.18 9.99 -6.18
C CYS A 124 -8.63 8.83 -7.08
N GLY A 125 -9.39 7.86 -6.55
CA GLY A 125 -9.92 6.74 -7.32
C GLY A 125 -9.05 5.47 -7.27
N ALA A 126 -7.99 5.45 -6.48
CA ALA A 126 -7.15 4.26 -6.32
C ALA A 126 -7.90 3.09 -5.66
N ILE A 127 -7.50 1.87 -6.01
CA ILE A 127 -7.84 0.65 -5.29
C ILE A 127 -6.81 0.45 -4.18
N CYS A 128 -7.25 0.47 -2.93
CA CYS A 128 -6.39 0.27 -1.77
C CYS A 128 -6.46 -1.20 -1.34
N VAL A 129 -5.33 -1.90 -1.41
CA VAL A 129 -5.20 -3.30 -1.03
C VAL A 129 -4.63 -3.33 0.37
N VAL A 130 -5.39 -3.82 1.35
CA VAL A 130 -4.94 -3.85 2.75
C VAL A 130 -4.96 -5.25 3.31
N SER A 131 -3.97 -5.57 4.14
CA SER A 131 -3.92 -6.80 4.92
C SER A 131 -5.09 -6.87 5.92
N ASN A 132 -5.62 -8.07 6.17
CA ASN A 132 -6.71 -8.26 7.14
C ASN A 132 -6.33 -7.94 8.59
N VAL A 133 -5.02 -7.89 8.89
CA VAL A 133 -4.45 -7.54 10.19
C VAL A 133 -4.01 -6.07 10.29
N CYS A 134 -4.33 -5.25 9.29
CA CYS A 134 -4.13 -3.81 9.32
C CYS A 134 -5.35 -3.10 9.93
N GLY A 135 -5.11 -2.07 10.74
CA GLY A 135 -6.12 -1.20 11.35
C GLY A 135 -7.03 -0.52 10.33
N CYS A 136 -6.54 -0.30 9.10
CA CYS A 136 -7.37 0.16 7.98
C CYS A 136 -8.61 -0.70 7.76
N LYS A 137 -8.50 -2.03 7.93
CA LYS A 137 -9.66 -2.92 7.74
C LYS A 137 -10.78 -2.55 8.70
N GLY A 138 -10.47 -2.37 9.98
CA GLY A 138 -11.47 -1.98 10.98
C GLY A 138 -12.13 -0.65 10.64
N PHE A 139 -11.38 0.31 10.11
CA PHE A 139 -11.92 1.59 9.70
C PHE A 139 -12.82 1.50 8.46
N VAL A 140 -12.39 0.74 7.45
CA VAL A 140 -13.17 0.46 6.23
C VAL A 140 -14.47 -0.27 6.60
N ASP A 141 -14.41 -1.27 7.46
CA ASP A 141 -15.57 -2.01 7.95
C ASP A 141 -16.55 -1.11 8.68
N HIS A 142 -16.04 -0.23 9.55
CA HIS A 142 -16.86 0.73 10.29
C HIS A 142 -17.61 1.67 9.35
N VAL A 143 -16.92 2.30 8.39
CA VAL A 143 -17.57 3.26 7.48
C VAL A 143 -18.45 2.56 6.45
N THR A 144 -18.14 1.33 6.03
CA THR A 144 -18.98 0.59 5.07
C THR A 144 -20.10 -0.22 5.72
N GLY A 145 -20.12 -0.31 7.05
CA GLY A 145 -21.03 -1.21 7.78
C GLY A 145 -20.80 -2.68 7.43
N ASN A 146 -19.54 -3.08 7.26
CA ASN A 146 -19.10 -4.43 6.85
C ASN A 146 -19.56 -4.88 5.44
N LYS A 147 -20.04 -3.95 4.60
CA LYS A 147 -20.49 -4.28 3.23
C LYS A 147 -19.35 -4.26 2.21
N GLY A 148 -18.17 -3.75 2.60
CA GLY A 148 -17.06 -3.53 1.70
C GLY A 148 -17.29 -2.37 0.73
N THR A 149 -16.36 -2.22 -0.22
CA THR A 149 -16.39 -1.15 -1.23
C THR A 149 -15.58 -1.57 -2.47
N PRO A 150 -15.91 -1.09 -3.68
CA PRO A 150 -15.06 -1.28 -4.85
C PRO A 150 -13.63 -0.76 -4.66
N ASN A 151 -13.43 0.33 -3.89
CA ASN A 151 -12.13 0.96 -3.68
C ASN A 151 -11.17 0.16 -2.80
N VAL A 152 -11.62 -0.89 -2.10
CA VAL A 152 -10.78 -1.60 -1.14
C VAL A 152 -10.82 -3.10 -1.38
N VAL A 153 -9.64 -3.71 -1.43
CA VAL A 153 -9.46 -5.16 -1.46
C VAL A 153 -8.80 -5.59 -0.15
N ILE A 154 -9.40 -6.56 0.54
CA ILE A 154 -8.82 -7.12 1.77
C ILE A 154 -8.05 -8.40 1.41
N ALA A 155 -6.76 -8.42 1.71
CA ALA A 155 -5.92 -9.60 1.61
C ALA A 155 -5.91 -10.32 2.97
N ASP A 156 -6.55 -11.49 3.04
CA ASP A 156 -6.63 -12.29 4.27
C ASP A 156 -5.70 -13.49 4.23
N PHE A 157 -4.48 -13.30 4.73
CA PHE A 157 -3.49 -14.37 4.87
C PHE A 157 -3.70 -15.25 6.11
N THR A 158 -4.73 -14.98 6.89
CA THR A 158 -5.09 -15.77 8.08
C THR A 158 -6.19 -16.79 7.79
N ARG A 159 -6.80 -16.73 6.61
CA ARG A 159 -7.86 -17.64 6.19
C ARG A 159 -7.31 -19.02 5.83
N LEU A 160 -7.44 -19.95 6.76
CA LEU A 160 -7.06 -21.35 6.57
C LEU A 160 -8.15 -22.13 5.80
N ASP A 161 -7.74 -23.20 5.12
CA ASP A 161 -8.66 -24.09 4.38
C ASP A 161 -9.56 -24.93 5.29
N HIS A 162 -9.15 -25.09 6.54
CA HIS A 162 -9.89 -25.76 7.61
C HIS A 162 -9.42 -25.18 8.96
N ASP A 163 -10.24 -25.37 9.98
CA ASP A 163 -9.89 -24.97 11.34
C ASP A 163 -8.66 -25.75 11.81
N LYS A 164 -7.63 -25.02 12.25
CA LYS A 164 -6.41 -25.58 12.86
C LYS A 164 -6.33 -25.15 14.32
N ALA A 165 -5.91 -26.04 15.20
CA ALA A 165 -5.55 -25.71 16.57
C ALA A 165 -4.28 -24.83 16.59
N LEU A 166 -4.08 -24.08 17.68
CA LEU A 166 -2.94 -23.15 17.80
C LEU A 166 -1.58 -23.83 17.58
N ASP A 167 -1.39 -25.04 18.11
CA ASP A 167 -0.14 -25.78 17.95
C ASP A 167 0.06 -26.24 16.50
N GLU A 168 -1.01 -26.55 15.77
CA GLU A 168 -0.94 -26.88 14.35
C GLU A 168 -0.58 -25.66 13.50
N ILE A 169 -1.10 -24.47 13.85
CA ILE A 169 -0.73 -23.20 13.20
C ILE A 169 0.75 -22.89 13.43
N LYS A 170 1.23 -23.03 14.68
CA LYS A 170 2.64 -22.81 15.01
C LYS A 170 3.57 -23.81 14.33
N ALA A 171 3.09 -25.02 14.07
CA ALA A 171 3.84 -26.08 13.40
C ALA A 171 3.76 -26.03 11.87
N MET A 172 3.05 -25.05 11.27
CA MET A 172 2.96 -24.94 9.82
C MET A 172 4.35 -24.87 9.19
N SER A 173 4.54 -25.67 8.15
CA SER A 173 5.74 -25.65 7.32
C SER A 173 5.82 -24.38 6.47
N GLN A 174 7.02 -24.08 5.95
CA GLN A 174 7.18 -23.00 4.98
C GLN A 174 6.32 -23.23 3.74
N LEU A 175 6.29 -24.47 3.22
CA LEU A 175 5.49 -24.83 2.05
C LEU A 175 3.98 -24.57 2.27
N GLU A 176 3.44 -24.87 3.45
CA GLU A 176 2.04 -24.57 3.76
C GLU A 176 1.77 -23.06 3.77
N ARG A 177 2.68 -22.26 4.35
CA ARG A 177 2.57 -20.80 4.34
C ARG A 177 2.67 -20.21 2.94
N ASP A 178 3.63 -20.67 2.14
CA ASP A 178 3.84 -20.20 0.77
C ASP A 178 2.62 -20.52 -0.11
N ASN A 179 2.03 -21.71 0.04
CA ASN A 179 0.81 -22.08 -0.68
C ASN A 179 -0.38 -21.20 -0.32
N LEU A 180 -0.52 -20.86 0.96
CA LEU A 180 -1.56 -19.94 1.44
C LEU A 180 -1.35 -18.54 0.87
N GLU A 181 -0.13 -18.01 0.98
CA GLU A 181 0.24 -16.70 0.46
C GLU A 181 0.03 -16.61 -1.06
N TRP A 182 0.41 -17.64 -1.80
CA TRP A 182 0.19 -17.72 -3.24
C TRP A 182 -1.30 -17.68 -3.59
N LYS A 183 -2.12 -18.47 -2.89
CA LYS A 183 -3.57 -18.54 -3.12
C LYS A 183 -4.24 -17.18 -2.87
N VAL A 184 -3.93 -16.54 -1.75
CA VAL A 184 -4.47 -15.22 -1.39
C VAL A 184 -3.99 -14.16 -2.39
N SER A 185 -2.71 -14.16 -2.73
CA SER A 185 -2.13 -13.21 -3.70
C SER A 185 -2.73 -13.38 -5.10
N ALA A 186 -2.99 -14.61 -5.54
CA ALA A 186 -3.64 -14.88 -6.82
C ALA A 186 -5.12 -14.42 -6.85
N ASP A 187 -5.83 -14.53 -5.73
CA ASP A 187 -7.19 -14.00 -5.61
C ASP A 187 -7.22 -12.47 -5.60
N VAL A 188 -6.39 -11.85 -4.77
CA VAL A 188 -6.21 -10.39 -4.70
C VAL A 188 -5.84 -9.82 -6.06
N ALA A 189 -4.89 -10.44 -6.78
CA ALA A 189 -4.51 -10.00 -8.12
C ALA A 189 -5.68 -10.05 -9.12
N ARG A 190 -6.54 -11.07 -9.05
CA ARG A 190 -7.75 -11.14 -9.89
C ARG A 190 -8.74 -10.04 -9.52
N GLN A 191 -8.98 -9.82 -8.23
CA GLN A 191 -9.86 -8.75 -7.77
C GLN A 191 -9.37 -7.36 -8.20
N ILE A 192 -8.07 -7.08 -8.09
CA ILE A 192 -7.47 -5.82 -8.56
C ILE A 192 -7.74 -5.65 -10.06
N VAL A 193 -7.35 -6.63 -10.88
CA VAL A 193 -7.49 -6.52 -12.34
C VAL A 193 -8.95 -6.32 -12.75
N GLN A 194 -9.88 -7.03 -12.12
CA GLN A 194 -11.32 -6.89 -12.37
C GLN A 194 -11.87 -5.50 -12.01
N ARG A 195 -11.33 -4.85 -10.99
CA ARG A 195 -11.82 -3.57 -10.48
C ARG A 195 -11.11 -2.34 -11.05
N LEU A 196 -9.92 -2.51 -11.64
CA LEU A 196 -9.19 -1.42 -12.28
C LEU A 196 -10.11 -0.72 -13.29
N ALA A 197 -10.09 0.60 -13.31
CA ALA A 197 -10.83 1.36 -14.32
C ALA A 197 -10.29 1.05 -15.73
N ARG A 198 -11.20 0.95 -16.71
CA ARG A 198 -10.91 0.84 -18.15
C ARG A 198 -11.45 2.03 -18.94
N SER A 199 -12.12 2.96 -18.28
CA SER A 199 -12.65 4.19 -18.87
C SER A 199 -12.71 5.31 -17.85
N ASP A 200 -12.78 6.55 -18.34
CA ASP A 200 -12.91 7.75 -17.50
C ASP A 200 -14.17 7.70 -16.63
N ALA A 201 -15.26 7.09 -17.13
CA ALA A 201 -16.49 6.93 -16.37
C ALA A 201 -16.29 5.99 -15.16
N GLN A 202 -15.57 4.88 -15.34
CA GLN A 202 -15.25 3.96 -14.23
C GLN A 202 -14.26 4.61 -13.25
N LEU A 203 -13.30 5.37 -13.74
CA LEU A 203 -12.39 6.13 -12.88
C LEU A 203 -13.15 7.16 -12.06
N GLN A 204 -14.09 7.90 -12.68
CA GLN A 204 -14.92 8.87 -11.98
C GLN A 204 -15.80 8.21 -10.91
N GLU A 205 -16.35 7.02 -11.18
CA GLU A 205 -17.09 6.24 -10.19
C GLU A 205 -16.21 5.91 -8.97
N LEU A 206 -14.98 5.43 -9.19
CA LEU A 206 -14.02 5.15 -8.11
C LEU A 206 -13.65 6.41 -7.33
N ILE A 207 -13.49 7.56 -8.00
CA ILE A 207 -13.25 8.85 -7.35
C ILE A 207 -14.44 9.23 -6.46
N ASP A 208 -15.66 9.08 -6.95
CA ASP A 208 -16.88 9.48 -6.24
C ASP A 208 -17.13 8.59 -5.02
N THR A 209 -16.98 7.27 -5.16
CA THR A 209 -17.08 6.33 -4.04
C THR A 209 -15.93 6.54 -3.05
N GLY A 210 -14.73 6.83 -3.55
CA GLY A 210 -13.58 7.16 -2.74
C GLY A 210 -13.78 8.41 -1.88
N LYS A 211 -14.23 9.52 -2.48
CA LYS A 211 -14.55 10.76 -1.75
C LYS A 211 -15.61 10.55 -0.68
N LYS A 212 -16.66 9.78 -0.96
CA LYS A 212 -17.70 9.44 0.03
C LYS A 212 -17.11 8.69 1.22
N LEU A 213 -16.20 7.75 0.98
CA LEU A 213 -15.52 7.03 2.06
C LEU A 213 -14.62 7.97 2.88
N VAL A 214 -13.76 8.74 2.23
CA VAL A 214 -12.82 9.65 2.92
C VAL A 214 -13.56 10.71 3.75
N SER A 215 -14.71 11.21 3.29
CA SER A 215 -15.54 12.15 4.06
C SER A 215 -16.07 11.58 5.39
N ARG A 216 -16.02 10.25 5.56
CA ARG A 216 -16.40 9.55 6.79
C ARG A 216 -15.19 9.05 7.58
N MET A 217 -13.99 9.29 7.05
CA MET A 217 -12.72 8.87 7.63
C MET A 217 -11.92 10.05 8.20
N GLY A 218 -12.51 11.25 8.22
CA GLY A 218 -11.89 12.47 8.74
C GLY A 218 -11.83 12.51 10.26
N TRP A 219 -10.95 13.39 10.77
CA TRP A 219 -10.84 13.63 12.21
C TRP A 219 -12.16 14.10 12.83
N ASP A 220 -12.95 14.90 12.10
CA ASP A 220 -14.24 15.37 12.59
C ASP A 220 -15.17 14.19 12.94
N GLN A 221 -15.29 13.19 12.06
CA GLN A 221 -16.09 11.98 12.35
C GLN A 221 -15.50 11.16 13.49
N VAL A 222 -14.18 11.00 13.55
CA VAL A 222 -13.52 10.27 14.65
C VAL A 222 -13.80 10.96 16.00
N LEU A 223 -13.79 12.29 16.03
CA LEU A 223 -14.08 13.09 17.21
C LEU A 223 -15.56 12.99 17.61
N GLU A 224 -16.47 13.20 16.65
CA GLU A 224 -17.91 13.22 16.86
C GLU A 224 -18.49 11.86 17.25
N GLU A 225 -18.06 10.79 16.58
CA GLU A 225 -18.62 9.44 16.76
C GLU A 225 -17.87 8.61 17.81
N GLY A 226 -16.58 8.90 18.04
CA GLY A 226 -15.73 8.13 18.95
C GLY A 226 -15.36 8.89 20.23
N MET A 227 -14.55 9.94 20.09
CA MET A 227 -13.87 10.58 21.22
C MET A 227 -14.84 11.35 22.13
N ILE A 228 -15.71 12.19 21.58
CA ILE A 228 -16.66 13.01 22.36
C ILE A 228 -17.62 12.12 23.16
N PRO A 229 -18.28 11.09 22.58
CA PRO A 229 -19.12 10.18 23.33
C PRO A 229 -18.38 9.42 24.43
N MET A 230 -17.11 9.03 24.18
CA MET A 230 -16.27 8.41 25.20
C MET A 230 -16.00 9.36 26.38
N LEU A 231 -15.62 10.61 26.12
CA LEU A 231 -15.36 11.61 27.16
C LEU A 231 -16.63 11.93 27.97
N GLN A 232 -17.78 12.02 27.31
CA GLN A 232 -19.07 12.20 27.98
C GLN A 232 -19.40 11.03 28.93
N ARG A 233 -19.14 9.79 28.49
CA ARG A 233 -19.32 8.60 29.35
C ARG A 233 -18.39 8.63 30.56
N ILE A 234 -17.11 8.97 30.38
CA ILE A 234 -16.14 9.07 31.50
C ILE A 234 -16.60 10.14 32.50
N ARG A 235 -17.06 11.30 32.02
CA ARG A 235 -17.59 12.37 32.88
C ARG A 235 -18.86 11.96 33.64
N ALA A 236 -19.69 11.10 33.04
CA ALA A 236 -20.92 10.62 33.65
C ALA A 236 -20.70 9.45 34.62
N MET A 237 -19.50 8.86 34.67
CA MET A 237 -19.20 7.83 35.67
C MET A 237 -19.16 8.47 37.07
N PRO A 238 -19.87 7.91 38.06
CA PRO A 238 -19.74 8.37 39.44
C PRO A 238 -18.27 8.30 39.85
N SER A 239 -17.77 9.34 40.53
CA SER A 239 -16.50 9.22 41.24
C SER A 239 -16.65 8.08 42.24
N ASN A 240 -15.98 6.95 42.02
CA ASN A 240 -15.75 5.97 43.06
C ASN A 240 -14.86 6.64 44.11
N GLY A 241 -15.49 7.39 45.02
CA GLY A 241 -14.86 7.93 46.21
C GLY A 241 -14.40 6.77 47.07
N GLY A 242 -13.13 6.82 47.47
CA GLY A 242 -12.59 6.00 48.54
C GLY A 242 -13.07 6.45 49.92
#